data_AF-A0A0L8HA84-F1
#
_entry.id   AF-A0A0L8HA84-F1
#
_cell.length_a   1.000
_cell.length_b   1.000
_cell.length_c   1.000
_cell.angle_alpha   90.00
_cell.angle_beta   90.00
_cell.angle_gamma   90.00
#
_symmetry.space_group_name_H-M   'P 1'
#
loop_
_entity.id
_entity.type
_entity.pdbx_description
1 polymer ?
#
loop_
_entity_poly.entity_id
_entity_poly.type
_entity_poly.pdbx_seq_one_letter_code
_entity_poly.pdbx_strand_id
1 'polypeptide(L)'
;MKGSFSRAGKKSHCSSVSKIKPSSAVASTFTVRRVILNHGFHLKKRLGRPLLYPSYKAVRLDHAQQHQKWGGEWTRVLFFYEKKMEFGWPDGYKYC
;
A
#
# COMPACT_ATOMS: atom_id res chain seq x y z
N MET A 1 7.44 40.78 -26.75
CA MET A 1 6.47 39.71 -26.39
C MET A 1 7.08 38.85 -25.29
N LYS A 2 6.74 39.10 -24.02
CA LYS A 2 7.20 38.27 -22.90
C LYS A 2 6.04 37.36 -22.49
N GLY A 3 6.08 36.11 -22.93
CA GLY A 3 5.10 35.08 -22.55
C GLY A 3 5.37 34.64 -21.11
N SER A 4 4.54 35.10 -20.19
CA SER A 4 4.51 34.66 -18.80
C SER A 4 3.86 33.27 -18.71
N PHE A 5 4.66 32.22 -18.62
CA PHE A 5 4.16 30.89 -18.25
C PHE A 5 3.93 30.84 -16.73
N SER A 6 2.71 31.14 -16.32
CA SER A 6 2.25 30.87 -14.95
C SER A 6 2.10 29.36 -14.76
N ARG A 7 2.97 28.75 -13.94
CA ARG A 7 2.77 27.37 -13.48
C ARG A 7 1.70 27.38 -12.40
N ALA A 8 0.50 26.93 -12.77
CA ALA A 8 -0.56 26.59 -11.82
C ALA A 8 0.01 25.68 -10.71
N GLY A 9 -0.12 26.12 -9.45
CA GLY A 9 0.31 25.39 -8.28
C GLY A 9 -0.43 24.06 -8.19
N LYS A 10 0.24 22.97 -8.56
CA LYS A 10 -0.24 21.62 -8.27
C LYS A 10 -0.09 21.40 -6.77
N LYS A 11 -1.21 21.11 -6.10
CA LYS A 11 -1.28 20.71 -4.68
C LYS A 11 -0.17 19.71 -4.40
N SER A 12 0.74 20.07 -3.49
CA SER A 12 1.80 19.18 -3.02
C SER A 12 1.16 18.05 -2.24
N HIS A 13 0.81 16.96 -2.93
CA HIS A 13 0.64 15.70 -2.24
C HIS A 13 2.02 15.37 -1.65
N CYS A 14 2.12 15.36 -0.32
CA CYS A 14 3.34 15.04 0.39
C CYS A 14 3.67 13.56 0.13
N SER A 15 4.27 13.29 -1.03
CA SER A 15 4.84 11.99 -1.31
C SER A 15 6.08 11.88 -0.43
N SER A 16 6.03 10.95 0.50
CA SER A 16 7.10 10.57 1.43
C SER A 16 8.26 9.90 0.69
N VAL A 17 8.89 10.64 -0.23
CA VAL A 17 10.01 10.17 -1.08
C VAL A 17 11.35 10.25 -0.35
N SER A 18 11.38 10.57 0.96
CA SER A 18 12.60 10.72 1.76
C SER A 18 13.46 9.46 1.92
N LYS A 19 13.14 8.34 1.25
CA LYS A 19 13.77 7.03 1.49
C LYS A 19 14.53 6.41 0.32
N ILE A 20 14.65 7.09 -0.84
CA ILE A 20 15.47 6.57 -1.94
C ILE A 20 16.95 6.89 -1.64
N LYS A 21 17.68 5.91 -1.08
CA LYS A 21 19.15 5.97 -0.94
C LYS A 21 19.77 5.38 -2.21
N PRO A 22 20.47 6.16 -3.04
CA PRO A 22 21.22 5.61 -4.17
C PRO A 22 22.43 4.84 -3.60
N SER A 23 22.59 3.56 -3.94
CA SER A 23 23.72 2.78 -3.44
C SER A 23 25.05 3.14 -4.13
N SER A 24 25.00 3.70 -5.35
CA SER A 24 26.20 4.12 -6.11
C SER A 24 25.85 4.92 -7.39
N ALA A 25 24.91 5.88 -7.32
CA ALA A 25 24.52 6.64 -8.52
C ALA A 25 25.43 7.85 -8.75
N VAL A 26 25.95 7.99 -9.98
CA VAL A 26 26.69 9.19 -10.46
C VAL A 26 25.79 10.44 -10.53
N ALA A 27 24.47 10.25 -10.52
CA ALA A 27 23.47 11.31 -10.62
C ALA A 27 22.79 11.59 -9.27
N SER A 28 22.39 12.86 -9.07
CA SER A 28 21.66 13.27 -7.88
C SER A 28 20.31 12.54 -7.73
N THR A 29 19.86 12.37 -6.49
CA THR A 29 18.58 11.74 -6.16
C THR A 29 17.39 12.44 -6.82
N PHE A 30 17.51 13.75 -7.08
CA PHE A 30 16.51 14.54 -7.81
C PHE A 30 16.39 14.11 -9.27
N THR A 31 17.53 13.95 -9.97
CA THR A 31 17.56 13.49 -11.36
C THR A 31 16.95 12.10 -11.49
N VAL A 32 17.30 11.18 -10.57
CA VAL A 32 16.73 9.83 -10.52
C VAL A 32 15.21 9.86 -10.34
N ARG A 33 14.70 10.67 -9.39
CA ARG A 33 13.24 10.81 -9.17
C ARG A 33 12.52 11.37 -10.39
N ARG A 34 13.09 12.39 -11.04
CA ARG A 34 12.50 13.00 -12.24
C ARG A 34 12.36 11.98 -13.37
N VAL A 35 13.40 11.18 -13.61
CA VAL A 35 13.37 10.11 -14.62
C VAL A 35 12.31 9.08 -14.28
N ILE A 36 12.28 8.57 -13.05
CA ILE A 36 11.28 7.57 -12.59
C ILE A 36 9.84 8.07 -12.81
N LEU A 37 9.55 9.31 -12.40
CA LEU A 37 8.22 9.90 -12.54
C LEU A 37 7.84 10.18 -14.01
N ASN A 38 8.79 10.64 -14.84
CA ASN A 38 8.55 10.90 -16.25
C ASN A 38 8.28 9.62 -17.05
N HIS A 39 8.82 8.49 -16.63
CA HIS A 39 8.51 7.17 -17.19
C HIS A 39 7.21 6.55 -16.63
N GLY A 40 6.46 7.27 -15.80
CA GLY A 40 5.16 6.82 -15.28
C GLY A 40 5.26 5.86 -14.09
N PHE A 41 6.44 5.69 -13.49
CA PHE A 41 6.59 4.87 -12.29
C PHE A 41 6.15 5.64 -11.05
N HIS A 42 5.36 4.98 -10.20
CA HIS A 42 4.90 5.53 -8.93
C HIS A 42 5.31 4.64 -7.77
N LEU A 43 5.62 5.27 -6.63
CA LEU A 43 5.91 4.54 -5.41
C LEU A 43 4.62 3.90 -4.88
N LYS A 44 4.55 2.58 -4.93
CA LYS A 44 3.50 1.82 -4.25
C LYS A 44 3.97 1.45 -2.85
N LYS A 45 3.21 1.83 -1.82
CA LYS A 45 3.45 1.32 -0.47
C LYS A 45 3.37 -0.20 -0.49
N ARG A 46 4.37 -0.88 0.07
CA ARG A 46 4.33 -2.33 0.25
C ARG A 46 3.15 -2.65 1.17
N LEU A 47 2.22 -3.47 0.71
CA LEU A 47 1.12 -3.94 1.53
C LEU A 47 1.70 -4.79 2.67
N GLY A 48 1.29 -4.48 3.91
CA GLY A 48 1.54 -5.35 5.05
C GLY A 48 0.88 -6.69 4.80
N ARG A 49 1.65 -7.77 4.87
CA ARG A 49 1.14 -9.14 4.77
C ARG A 49 1.70 -9.91 5.97
N PRO A 50 0.89 -10.76 6.62
CA PRO A 50 1.41 -11.64 7.65
C PRO A 50 2.49 -12.55 7.05
N LEU A 51 3.53 -12.83 7.82
CA LEU A 51 4.56 -13.78 7.42
C LEU A 51 3.93 -15.18 7.38
N LEU A 52 4.10 -15.88 6.25
CA LEU A 52 3.58 -17.23 6.06
C LEU A 52 4.73 -18.20 5.91
N TYR A 53 4.92 -19.03 6.93
CA TYR A 53 5.85 -20.16 6.87
C TYR A 53 5.36 -21.22 5.86
N PRO A 54 6.25 -22.02 5.27
CA PRO A 54 5.88 -23.04 4.29
C PRO A 54 4.79 -24.01 4.77
N SER A 55 4.83 -24.40 6.06
CA SER A 55 3.83 -25.25 6.69
C SER A 55 2.42 -24.65 6.63
N TYR A 56 2.27 -23.37 7.00
CA TYR A 56 0.98 -22.68 6.95
C TYR A 56 0.49 -22.49 5.52
N LYS A 57 1.38 -22.37 4.53
CA LYS A 57 0.97 -22.31 3.12
C LYS A 57 0.34 -23.62 2.66
N ALA A 58 0.93 -24.76 3.05
CA ALA A 58 0.41 -26.08 2.72
C ALA A 58 -0.98 -26.30 3.36
N VAL A 59 -1.13 -26.02 4.66
CA VAL A 59 -2.42 -26.15 5.37
C VAL A 59 -3.50 -25.26 4.75
N ARG A 60 -3.15 -24.02 4.40
CA ARG A 60 -4.10 -23.10 3.74
C ARG A 60 -4.49 -23.58 2.34
N LEU A 61 -3.56 -24.17 1.60
CA LEU A 61 -3.81 -24.69 0.26
C LEU A 61 -4.72 -25.92 0.32
N ASP A 62 -4.43 -26.86 1.20
CA ASP A 62 -5.24 -28.06 1.43
C ASP A 62 -6.67 -27.69 1.86
N HIS A 63 -6.80 -26.79 2.86
CA HIS A 63 -8.11 -26.27 3.26
C HIS A 63 -8.85 -25.61 2.09
N ALA A 64 -8.17 -24.80 1.29
CA ALA A 64 -8.79 -24.16 0.12
C ALA A 64 -9.26 -25.18 -0.91
N GLN A 65 -8.48 -26.22 -1.19
CA GLN A 65 -8.84 -27.28 -2.14
C GLN A 65 -10.04 -28.11 -1.66
N GLN A 66 -10.07 -28.48 -0.38
CA GLN A 66 -11.18 -29.25 0.22
C GLN A 66 -12.51 -28.50 0.14
N HIS A 67 -12.48 -27.19 0.36
CA HIS A 67 -13.67 -26.34 0.43
C HIS A 67 -13.92 -25.56 -0.89
N GLN A 68 -13.11 -25.78 -1.93
CA GLN A 68 -13.21 -25.05 -3.19
C GLN A 68 -14.57 -25.24 -3.88
N LYS A 69 -15.14 -26.44 -3.73
CA LYS A 69 -16.42 -26.82 -4.35
C LYS A 69 -17.62 -26.52 -3.46
N TRP A 70 -17.40 -26.03 -2.23
CA TRP A 70 -18.51 -25.67 -1.36
C TRP A 70 -19.28 -24.52 -1.98
N GLY A 71 -20.58 -24.72 -2.12
CA GLY A 71 -21.54 -23.71 -2.57
C GLY A 71 -22.59 -23.52 -1.50
N GLY A 72 -23.59 -24.40 -1.50
CA GLY A 72 -24.66 -24.38 -0.50
C GLY A 72 -24.18 -24.73 0.90
N GLU A 73 -23.08 -25.46 1.05
CA GLU A 73 -22.54 -25.84 2.35
C GLU A 73 -22.10 -24.64 3.19
N TRP A 74 -21.68 -23.54 2.56
CA TRP A 74 -21.29 -22.31 3.27
C TRP A 74 -22.42 -21.72 4.11
N THR A 75 -23.68 -21.98 3.76
CA THR A 75 -24.85 -21.50 4.53
C THR A 75 -24.94 -22.11 5.93
N ARG A 76 -24.27 -23.24 6.16
CA ARG A 76 -24.26 -23.95 7.45
C ARG A 76 -23.06 -23.57 8.32
N VAL A 77 -22.17 -22.70 7.83
CA VAL A 77 -20.95 -22.31 8.54
C VAL A 77 -21.20 -21.05 9.35
N LEU A 78 -20.96 -21.14 10.66
CA LEU A 78 -21.00 -19.98 11.55
C LEU A 78 -19.56 -19.52 11.84
N PHE A 79 -19.23 -18.31 11.40
CA PHE A 79 -17.91 -17.72 11.62
C PHE A 79 -17.88 -16.87 12.89
N PHE A 80 -16.86 -17.10 13.71
CA PHE A 80 -16.58 -16.29 14.89
C PHE A 80 -15.18 -15.71 14.79
N TYR A 81 -15.01 -14.49 15.27
CA TYR A 81 -13.70 -13.86 15.41
C TYR A 81 -13.76 -12.80 16.51
N GLU A 82 -12.59 -12.53 17.10
CA GLU A 82 -12.44 -11.41 18.02
C GLU A 82 -11.74 -10.27 17.31
N LYS A 83 -12.24 -9.05 17.51
CA LYS A 83 -11.62 -7.82 17.02
C LYS A 83 -11.48 -6.85 18.17
N LYS A 84 -10.29 -6.27 18.31
CA LYS A 84 -10.10 -5.12 19.18
C LYS A 84 -10.97 -3.97 18.67
N MET A 85 -11.86 -3.48 19.53
CA MET A 85 -12.59 -2.23 19.27
C MET A 85 -11.65 -1.06 19.61
N GLU A 86 -11.36 -0.23 18.63
CA GLU A 86 -10.59 0.99 18.84
C GLU A 86 -11.56 2.11 19.19
N PHE A 87 -11.55 2.56 20.44
CA PHE A 87 -12.35 3.69 20.90
C PHE A 87 -11.56 4.98 20.67
N GLY A 88 -11.48 5.39 19.40
CA GLY A 88 -10.79 6.62 18.98
C GLY A 88 -11.10 6.96 17.53
N TRP A 89 -11.40 8.22 17.24
CA TRP A 89 -11.50 8.69 15.86
C TRP A 89 -10.10 8.67 15.23
N PRO A 90 -9.93 8.16 13.99
CA PRO A 90 -8.63 8.00 13.34
C PRO A 90 -7.89 9.34 13.13
N ASP A 91 -8.64 10.44 13.16
CA ASP A 91 -8.11 11.79 13.22
C ASP A 91 -8.44 12.36 14.60
N GLY A 92 -7.44 12.37 15.50
CA GLY A 92 -7.56 13.06 16.78
C GLY A 92 -8.09 14.48 16.54
N TYR A 93 -9.12 14.86 17.30
CA TYR A 93 -9.73 16.19 17.30
C TYR A 93 -8.67 17.29 17.09
N LYS A 94 -8.56 17.79 15.85
CA LYS A 94 -7.90 19.05 15.50
C LYS A 94 -8.96 20.14 15.44
N TYR A 95 -9.66 20.33 16.54
CA TYR A 95 -10.52 21.50 16.76
C TYR A 95 -10.38 21.93 18.21
N CYS A 96 -9.21 22.51 18.52
CA CYS A 96 -9.04 23.61 19.45
C CYS A 96 -8.18 24.64 18.74
#